data_AF-A0A733X7J0-F1
#
_entry.id   AF-A0A733X7J0-F1
#
_cell.length_a   1.000
_cell.length_b   1.000
_cell.length_c   1.000
_cell.angle_alpha   90.00
_cell.angle_beta   90.00
_cell.angle_gamma   90.00
#
_symmetry.space_group_name_H-M   'P 1'
#
loop_
_entity.id
_entity.type
_entity.pdbx_description
1 polymer ?
#
loop_
_entity_poly.entity_id
_entity_poly.type
_entity_poly.pdbx_seq_one_letter_code
_entity_poly.pdbx_strand_id
1 'polypeptide(L)' 'DNAGIVWRIAGKNSGNSITVGLSPKDVAKSQGRQTWNGREWITFDTNVPLYITTIGEQNISPDTYPLTLDVVGYQA' A
#
# COMPACT_ATOMS: atom_id res chain seq x y z
N ASP A 1 4.92 -6.75 5.03
CA ASP A 1 4.54 -6.52 6.44
C ASP A 1 3.11 -7.04 6.66
N ASN A 2 2.70 -7.30 7.90
CA ASN A 2 1.38 -7.88 8.21
C ASN A 2 0.22 -6.87 8.11
N ALA A 3 0.51 -5.58 8.10
CA ALA A 3 -0.49 -4.51 8.00
C ALA A 3 -0.83 -4.14 6.55
N GLY A 4 -0.20 -4.81 5.58
CA GLY A 4 -0.42 -4.61 4.16
C GLY A 4 -0.09 -3.20 3.69
N ILE A 5 1.12 -2.68 3.93
CA ILE A 5 1.54 -1.36 3.40
C ILE A 5 2.43 -1.46 2.16
N VAL A 6 2.93 -2.66 1.85
CA VAL A 6 3.74 -2.99 0.67
C VAL A 6 3.15 -4.20 -0.04
N TRP A 7 3.02 -4.09 -1.36
CA TRP A 7 2.46 -5.12 -2.22
C TRP A 7 3.33 -5.34 -3.45
N ARG A 8 3.29 -6.56 -3.97
CA ARG A 8 3.89 -6.91 -5.25
C ARG A 8 2.77 -7.13 -6.26
N ILE A 9 2.75 -6.35 -7.34
CA ILE A 9 1.73 -6.40 -8.39
C ILE A 9 2.36 -6.82 -9.72
N ALA A 10 1.63 -7.59 -10.51
CA ALA A 10 2.10 -8.11 -11.80
C ALA A 10 1.48 -7.32 -12.96
N GLY A 11 2.29 -7.04 -13.99
CA GLY A 11 1.83 -6.41 -15.23
C GLY A 11 0.88 -7.33 -16.00
N LYS A 12 -0.17 -6.76 -16.58
CA LYS A 12 -1.21 -7.52 -17.29
C LYS A 12 -0.69 -8.31 -18.49
N ASN A 13 0.31 -7.77 -19.19
CA ASN A 13 0.76 -8.33 -20.47
C ASN A 13 2.06 -9.13 -20.34
N SER A 14 3.00 -8.64 -19.55
CA SER A 14 4.33 -9.25 -19.39
C SER A 14 4.41 -10.28 -18.27
N GLY A 15 3.53 -10.18 -17.25
CA GLY A 15 3.65 -10.93 -16.00
C GLY A 15 4.81 -10.46 -15.09
N ASN A 16 5.63 -9.50 -15.54
CA ASN A 16 6.69 -8.92 -14.71
C ASN A 16 6.08 -8.23 -13.50
N SER A 17 6.72 -8.38 -12.34
CA SER A 17 6.23 -7.76 -11.11
C SER A 17 6.98 -6.50 -10.75
N ILE A 18 6.27 -5.55 -10.16
CA ILE A 18 6.82 -4.40 -9.45
C ILE A 18 6.37 -4.42 -8.00
N THR A 19 7.16 -3.82 -7.13
CA THR A 19 6.85 -3.62 -5.71
C THR A 19 6.40 -2.19 -5.49
N VAL A 20 5.19 -2.03 -4.99
CA VAL A 20 4.60 -0.73 -4.64
C VAL A 20 4.22 -0.72 -3.18
N GLY A 21 4.12 0.46 -2.58
CA GLY A 21 3.67 0.58 -1.21
C GLY A 21 3.29 2.01 -0.88
N LEU A 22 2.66 2.18 0.28
CA LEU A 22 2.45 3.51 0.84
C LEU A 22 3.80 4.21 1.02
N SER A 23 3.85 5.51 0.72
CA SER A 23 5.09 6.27 0.81
C SER A 23 5.62 6.23 2.25
N PRO A 24 6.94 6.10 2.47
CA PRO A 24 7.50 6.08 3.82
C PRO A 24 7.14 7.33 4.64
N LYS A 25 6.98 8.47 3.97
CA LYS A 25 6.58 9.74 4.59
C LYS A 25 5.14 9.69 5.13
N ASP A 26 4.25 8.97 4.45
CA ASP A 26 2.86 8.83 4.87
C ASP A 26 2.73 7.77 5.96
N VAL A 27 3.44 6.64 5.84
CA VAL A 27 3.50 5.60 6.88
C VAL A 27 3.99 6.16 8.21
N ALA A 28 4.97 7.06 8.19
CA ALA A 28 5.48 7.74 9.39
C ALA A 28 4.44 8.64 10.08
N LYS A 29 3.37 9.03 9.38
CA LYS A 29 2.25 9.83 9.92
C LYS A 29 1.03 8.97 10.28
N SER A 30 1.17 7.65 10.26
CA SER A 30 0.07 6.76 10.65
C SER A 30 -0.31 6.94 12.12
N GLN A 31 -1.58 6.69 12.43
CA GLN A 31 -2.12 6.66 13.79
C GLN A 31 -1.87 5.30 14.50
N GLY A 32 -0.96 4.50 13.95
CA GLY A 32 -0.62 3.17 14.46
C GLY A 32 -1.36 2.02 13.77
N ARG A 33 -1.14 0.82 14.30
CA ARG A 33 -1.78 -0.42 13.82
C ARG A 33 -2.95 -0.78 14.72
N GLN A 34 -4.03 -1.24 14.10
CA GLN A 34 -5.22 -1.74 14.77
C GLN A 34 -5.49 -3.17 14.31
N THR A 35 -6.13 -3.98 15.15
CA THR A 35 -6.50 -5.35 14.81
C THR A 35 -8.01 -5.48 14.68
N TRP A 36 -8.48 -5.94 13.53
CA TRP A 36 -9.90 -6.26 13.29
C TRP A 36 -10.03 -7.72 12.88
N ASN A 37 -10.72 -8.52 13.70
CA ASN A 37 -10.89 -9.97 13.50
C ASN A 37 -9.57 -10.73 13.25
N GLY A 38 -8.52 -10.37 14.01
CA GLY A 38 -7.19 -10.98 13.90
C GLY A 38 -6.35 -10.50 12.71
N ARG A 39 -6.82 -9.54 11.91
CA ARG A 39 -6.06 -8.92 10.82
C ARG A 39 -5.57 -7.53 11.24
N GLU A 40 -4.29 -7.25 10.99
CA GLU A 40 -3.72 -5.92 11.21
C GLU A 40 -4.14 -4.96 10.09
N TRP A 41 -4.50 -3.74 10.48
CA TRP A 41 -4.77 -2.60 9.62
C TRP A 41 -3.95 -1.41 10.11
N ILE A 42 -3.35 -0.66 9.20
CA ILE A 42 -2.73 0.63 9.54
C ILE A 42 -3.78 1.74 9.41
N THR A 43 -3.84 2.65 10.38
CA THR A 43 -4.84 3.73 10.40
C THR A 43 -4.21 5.07 10.08
N PHE A 44 -4.97 5.94 9.41
CA PHE A 44 -4.57 7.30 9.03
C PHE A 44 -5.72 8.26 9.31
N ASP A 45 -5.39 9.54 9.46
CA ASP A 45 -6.41 10.58 9.58
C ASP A 45 -7.22 10.71 8.29
N THR A 46 -8.54 10.83 8.43
CA THR A 46 -9.42 11.12 7.29
C THR A 46 -9.09 12.49 6.69
N ASN A 47 -9.35 12.66 5.39
CA ASN A 47 -9.08 13.89 4.63
C ASN A 47 -7.59 14.23 4.45
N VAL A 48 -6.68 13.30 4.74
CA VAL A 48 -5.25 13.42 4.42
C VAL A 48 -4.94 12.54 3.20
N PRO A 49 -4.33 13.08 2.13
CA PRO A 49 -3.94 12.28 0.97
C PRO A 49 -2.79 11.32 1.33
N LEU A 50 -2.85 10.11 0.78
CA LEU A 50 -1.80 9.10 0.90
C LEU A 50 -1.24 8.80 -0.49
N TYR A 51 0.07 8.69 -0.60
CA TYR A 51 0.75 8.40 -1.86
C TYR A 51 1.19 6.95 -1.92
N ILE A 52 1.00 6.34 -3.10
CA ILE A 52 1.56 5.03 -3.43
C ILE A 52 2.78 5.25 -4.30
N THR A 53 3.90 4.66 -3.90
CA THR A 53 5.20 4.82 -4.56
C THR A 53 5.80 3.45 -4.89
N THR A 54 6.68 3.40 -5.88
CA THR A 54 7.57 2.26 -6.09
C THR A 54 8.54 2.14 -4.92
N ILE A 55 8.74 0.92 -4.41
CA ILE A 55 9.65 0.69 -3.29
C ILE A 55 11.05 0.40 -3.81
N GLY A 56 12.02 1.23 -3.41
CA GLY A 56 13.39 1.14 -3.90
C GLY A 56 13.52 1.43 -5.40
N GLU A 57 14.75 1.34 -5.89
CA GLU A 57 15.02 1.42 -7.33
C GLU A 57 14.57 0.13 -8.02
N GLN A 58 13.79 0.28 -9.09
CA GLN A 58 13.25 -0.85 -9.85
C GLN A 58 13.32 -0.54 -11.34
N ASN A 59 13.75 -1.53 -12.12
CA ASN A 59 13.63 -1.46 -13.57
C ASN A 59 12.21 -1.90 -13.98
N ILE A 60 11.38 -0.94 -14.40
CA ILE A 60 9.96 -1.17 -14.69
C ILE A 60 9.77 -1.31 -16.19
N SER A 61 9.37 -2.51 -16.63
CA SER A 61 9.02 -2.73 -18.03
C SER A 61 7.74 -1.98 -18.42
N PRO A 62 7.61 -1.48 -19.66
CA PRO A 62 6.35 -0.94 -20.16
C PRO A 62 5.22 -1.97 -20.05
N ASP A 63 4.24 -1.72 -19.18
CA ASP A 63 3.06 -2.56 -18.98
C ASP A 63 1.97 -1.78 -18.21
N THR A 64 0.80 -2.38 -18.04
CA THR A 64 -0.27 -1.91 -17.14
C THR A 64 -0.27 -2.74 -15.87
N TYR A 65 -0.04 -2.11 -14.72
CA TYR A 65 0.03 -2.77 -13.41
C TYR A 65 -1.22 -2.43 -12.58
N PRO A 66 -2.18 -3.37 -12.41
CA PRO A 66 -3.38 -3.12 -11.61
C PRO A 66 -3.04 -3.16 -10.11
N LEU A 67 -3.65 -2.26 -9.35
CA LEU A 67 -3.59 -2.21 -7.90
C LEU A 67 -5.00 -2.10 -7.33
N THR A 68 -5.25 -2.81 -6.24
CA THR A 68 -6.51 -2.78 -5.49
C THR A 68 -6.19 -2.52 -4.04
N LEU A 69 -6.96 -1.63 -3.41
CA LEU A 69 -6.85 -1.28 -2.00
C LEU A 69 -8.22 -1.44 -1.33
N ASP A 70 -8.22 -2.06 -0.16
CA ASP A 70 -9.38 -2.04 0.72
C ASP A 70 -9.24 -0.86 1.69
N VAL A 71 -10.29 -0.05 1.81
CA VAL A 71 -10.34 1.11 2.72
C VAL A 71 -11.54 0.95 3.63
N VAL A 72 -11.30 1.04 4.94
CA VAL A 72 -12.33 0.91 5.97
C VAL A 72 -12.23 2.08 6.96
N GLY A 73 -13.39 2.59 7.40
CA GLY A 73 -13.44 3.60 8.43
C GLY A 73 -13.05 3.02 9.80
N TYR A 74 -12.25 3.76 10.55
CA TYR A 74 -11.88 3.43 11.92
C TYR A 74 -12.26 4.58 12.84
N GLN A 75 -12.93 4.25 13.95
CA GLN A 75 -13.25 5.19 15.02
C GLN A 75 -12.48 4.75 16.26
N ALA A 76 -11.62 5.64 16.77
CA ALA A 76 -10.86 5.44 18.00
C ALA A 76 -11.74 5.63 19.25
#